data_AF-A0A833HN79-F1
#
_entry.id   AF-A0A833HN79-F1
#
_cell.length_a   1.000
_cell.length_b   1.000
_cell.length_c   1.000
_cell.angle_alpha   90.00
_cell.angle_beta   90.00
_cell.angle_gamma   90.00
#
_symmetry.space_group_name_H-M   'P 1'
#
loop_
_entity.id
_entity.type
_entity.pdbx_description
1 polymer ?
#
loop_
_entity_poly.entity_id
_entity_poly.type
_entity_poly.pdbx_seq_one_letter_code
_entity_poly.pdbx_strand_id
1 'polypeptide(L)'
;MGKLTIRPLEKLPSKIKLDYCKLLSLMVIVDGEINQLKMAAFYRLIANIKLPSGKRENLIDFIFSENKENIKLLANSVLTDLSDQERNILRFSLIKDLLIIKEADYVETKEENQLLDEMIILFEITREQLQFIEEELKKDEDFYHEGEGPKRSLVKSTLAKASAIGIPLTALYFSGSFRGLGPLGLITGIMGIGRLKGNKKSYLSGILFTILLGFGSYYGIKWLIHTKDRRELRIISLYKDKMSEIHKKALYYAEVDLQTIIDRIDQQEATDKLITLQEIKEALEKTIGTLRHTKPKAI
;
A
#
# COMPACT_ATOMS: atom_id res chain seq x y z
N MET A 1 -9.85 1.92 31.35
CA MET A 1 -9.15 2.45 30.17
C MET A 1 -9.40 1.52 28.99
N GLY A 2 -10.16 1.96 27.99
CA GLY A 2 -10.42 1.17 26.79
C GLY A 2 -9.14 0.96 25.98
N LYS A 3 -8.93 -0.26 25.48
CA LYS A 3 -7.79 -0.59 24.60
C LYS A 3 -7.87 0.23 23.31
N LEU A 4 -7.02 1.25 23.17
CA LEU A 4 -6.79 1.94 21.90
C LEU A 4 -6.28 0.90 20.88
N THR A 5 -7.12 0.59 19.89
CA THR A 5 -6.82 -0.41 18.86
C THR A 5 -6.63 0.33 17.55
N ILE A 6 -5.37 0.54 17.14
CA ILE A 6 -5.04 1.15 15.84
C ILE A 6 -5.49 0.19 14.74
N ARG A 7 -6.30 0.66 13.79
CA ARG A 7 -6.76 -0.17 12.66
C ARG A 7 -5.72 -0.13 11.52
N PRO A 8 -5.33 -1.28 10.92
CA PRO A 8 -4.58 -1.31 9.67
C PRO A 8 -5.44 -0.80 8.49
N LEU A 9 -4.81 -0.35 7.38
CA LEU A 9 -5.49 0.18 6.18
C LEU A 9 -6.67 -0.68 5.73
N GLU A 10 -6.45 -1.98 5.63
CA GLU A 10 -7.46 -2.95 5.18
C GLU A 10 -8.73 -3.00 6.04
N LYS A 11 -8.63 -2.65 7.33
CA LYS A 11 -9.73 -2.63 8.32
C LYS A 11 -10.31 -1.24 8.51
N LEU A 12 -9.79 -0.22 7.81
CA LEU A 12 -10.42 1.10 7.79
C LEU A 12 -11.77 1.03 7.06
N PRO A 13 -12.71 1.94 7.40
CA PRO A 13 -13.98 2.08 6.69
C PRO A 13 -13.78 2.19 5.17
N SER A 14 -14.65 1.53 4.39
CA SER A 14 -14.56 1.52 2.93
C SER A 14 -14.56 2.91 2.29
N LYS A 15 -15.18 3.90 2.95
CA LYS A 15 -15.12 5.31 2.52
C LYS A 15 -13.70 5.86 2.62
N ILE A 16 -13.04 5.69 3.77
CA ILE A 16 -11.65 6.13 3.98
C ILE A 16 -10.70 5.43 3.00
N LYS A 17 -10.89 4.12 2.78
CA LYS A 17 -10.10 3.37 1.78
C LYS A 17 -10.29 3.92 0.36
N LEU A 18 -11.51 4.25 -0.03
CA LEU A 18 -11.78 4.87 -1.33
C LEU A 18 -11.11 6.24 -1.44
N ASP A 19 -11.26 7.11 -0.44
CA ASP A 19 -10.69 8.46 -0.45
C ASP A 19 -9.15 8.42 -0.49
N TYR A 20 -8.55 7.47 0.24
CA TYR A 20 -7.10 7.18 0.17
C TYR A 20 -6.68 6.78 -1.25
N CYS A 21 -7.38 5.82 -1.87
CA CYS A 21 -7.08 5.39 -3.23
C CYS A 21 -7.32 6.50 -4.27
N LYS A 22 -8.30 7.39 -4.06
CA LYS A 22 -8.48 8.56 -4.93
C LYS A 22 -7.28 9.50 -4.87
N LEU A 23 -6.75 9.81 -3.67
CA LEU A 23 -5.54 10.62 -3.52
C LEU A 23 -4.35 9.98 -4.25
N LEU A 24 -4.15 8.67 -4.10
CA LEU A 24 -3.11 7.94 -4.82
C LEU A 24 -3.31 8.00 -6.34
N SER A 25 -4.55 7.88 -6.82
CA SER A 25 -4.84 7.90 -8.25
C SER A 25 -4.54 9.25 -8.91
N LEU A 26 -4.50 10.35 -8.14
CA LEU A 26 -4.06 11.64 -8.66
C LEU A 26 -2.63 11.56 -9.22
N MET A 27 -1.73 10.82 -8.57
CA MET A 27 -0.36 10.60 -9.06
C MET A 27 -0.31 9.76 -10.34
N VAL A 28 -1.32 8.91 -10.56
CA VAL A 28 -1.41 8.08 -11.78
C VAL A 28 -1.81 8.91 -13.00
N ILE A 29 -2.62 9.96 -12.80
CA ILE A 29 -3.26 10.71 -13.89
C ILE A 29 -2.68 12.12 -14.10
N VAL A 30 -1.79 12.58 -13.22
CA VAL A 30 -1.31 13.97 -13.21
C VAL A 30 -0.61 14.36 -14.52
N ASP A 31 0.02 13.38 -15.19
CA ASP A 31 0.73 13.57 -16.46
C ASP A 31 -0.20 13.61 -17.69
N GLY A 32 -1.52 13.43 -17.51
CA GLY A 32 -2.52 13.38 -18.57
C GLY A 32 -2.60 12.05 -19.32
N GLU A 33 -1.48 11.33 -19.47
CA GLU A 33 -1.45 9.97 -20.01
C GLU A 33 -1.31 8.92 -18.89
N ILE A 34 -2.16 7.89 -18.93
CA ILE A 34 -2.11 6.81 -17.92
C ILE A 34 -0.98 5.84 -18.27
N ASN A 35 0.14 5.97 -17.54
CA ASN A 35 1.26 5.04 -17.64
C ASN A 35 0.92 3.67 -17.01
N GLN A 36 1.08 2.59 -17.79
CA GLN A 36 0.81 1.22 -17.34
C GLN A 36 1.65 0.75 -16.14
N LEU A 37 2.86 1.29 -15.96
CA LEU A 37 3.74 0.96 -14.83
C LEU A 37 3.21 1.59 -13.54
N LYS A 38 2.81 2.88 -13.60
CA LYS A 38 2.15 3.59 -12.50
C LYS A 38 0.82 2.94 -12.13
N MET A 39 0.00 2.60 -13.13
CA MET A 39 -1.27 1.89 -12.92
C MET A 39 -1.05 0.50 -12.31
N ALA A 40 -0.03 -0.25 -12.72
CA ALA A 40 0.31 -1.54 -12.12
C ALA A 40 0.79 -1.42 -10.66
N ALA A 41 1.58 -0.39 -10.32
CA ALA A 41 1.95 -0.07 -8.95
C ALA A 41 0.71 0.31 -8.12
N PHE A 42 -0.20 1.09 -8.70
CA PHE A 42 -1.44 1.48 -8.07
C PHE A 42 -2.38 0.28 -7.79
N TYR A 43 -2.56 -0.64 -8.75
CA TYR A 43 -3.34 -1.87 -8.52
C TYR A 43 -2.78 -2.76 -7.42
N ARG A 44 -1.45 -2.80 -7.29
CA ARG A 44 -0.76 -3.46 -6.18
C ARG A 44 -1.12 -2.82 -4.83
N LEU A 45 -1.13 -1.49 -4.74
CA LEU A 45 -1.59 -0.75 -3.55
C LEU A 45 -3.07 -1.02 -3.24
N ILE A 46 -3.95 -0.95 -4.23
CA ILE A 46 -5.39 -1.26 -4.09
C ILE A 46 -5.60 -2.69 -3.56
N ALA A 47 -4.86 -3.65 -4.11
CA ALA A 47 -4.90 -5.04 -3.68
C ALA A 47 -4.44 -5.22 -2.23
N ASN A 48 -3.42 -4.47 -1.81
CA ASN A 48 -2.96 -4.49 -0.43
C ASN A 48 -3.98 -3.86 0.54
N ILE A 49 -4.59 -2.73 0.17
CA ILE A 49 -5.64 -2.04 0.93
C ILE A 49 -6.95 -2.86 0.97
N LYS A 50 -7.09 -3.87 0.10
CA LYS A 50 -8.30 -4.69 -0.07
C LYS A 50 -9.52 -3.81 -0.35
N LEU A 51 -9.42 -2.96 -1.38
CA LEU A 51 -10.57 -2.17 -1.84
C LEU A 51 -11.61 -3.10 -2.52
N PRO A 52 -12.88 -3.11 -2.06
CA PRO A 52 -13.93 -3.95 -2.65
C PRO A 52 -14.30 -3.55 -4.09
N SER A 53 -14.83 -4.49 -4.87
CA SER A 53 -15.15 -4.29 -6.31
C SER A 53 -15.98 -3.04 -6.58
N GLY A 54 -17.14 -2.88 -5.92
CA GLY A 54 -17.99 -1.69 -6.14
C GLY A 54 -17.35 -0.37 -5.70
N LYS A 55 -16.25 -0.39 -4.92
CA LYS A 55 -15.46 0.82 -4.64
C LYS A 55 -14.35 1.03 -5.68
N ARG A 56 -13.84 -0.03 -6.30
CA ARG A 56 -12.91 0.06 -7.44
C ARG A 56 -13.60 0.60 -8.69
N GLU A 57 -14.85 0.22 -8.93
CA GLU A 57 -15.67 0.81 -10.00
C GLU A 57 -15.77 2.33 -9.83
N ASN A 58 -16.17 2.80 -8.65
CA ASN A 58 -16.20 4.24 -8.34
C ASN A 58 -14.84 4.93 -8.48
N LEU A 59 -13.74 4.20 -8.23
CA LEU A 59 -12.39 4.71 -8.35
C LEU A 59 -11.96 4.81 -9.82
N ILE A 60 -12.31 3.84 -10.65
CA ILE A 60 -12.09 3.88 -12.11
C ILE A 60 -12.90 5.02 -12.71
N ASP A 61 -14.18 5.16 -12.36
CA ASP A 61 -14.99 6.28 -12.83
C ASP A 61 -14.37 7.63 -12.40
N PHE A 62 -13.81 7.71 -11.18
CA PHE A 62 -13.07 8.90 -10.73
C PHE A 62 -11.78 9.15 -11.52
N ILE A 63 -11.03 8.12 -11.92
CA ILE A 63 -9.78 8.25 -12.68
C ILE A 63 -10.04 8.83 -14.08
N PHE A 64 -11.16 8.46 -14.70
CA PHE A 64 -11.50 8.86 -16.06
C PHE A 64 -12.55 9.98 -16.14
N SER A 65 -13.03 10.51 -15.00
CA SER A 65 -13.90 11.70 -15.00
C SER A 65 -13.11 12.98 -15.29
N GLU A 66 -13.69 13.93 -16.02
CA GLU A 66 -13.07 15.25 -16.22
C GLU A 66 -13.07 16.07 -14.93
N ASN A 67 -14.13 15.95 -14.12
CA ASN A 67 -14.27 16.68 -12.87
C ASN A 67 -13.66 15.89 -11.72
N LYS A 68 -12.48 16.31 -11.27
CA LYS A 68 -11.84 15.78 -10.06
C LYS A 68 -12.34 16.53 -8.83
N GLU A 69 -12.46 15.81 -7.73
CA GLU A 69 -12.71 16.41 -6.42
C GLU A 69 -11.54 17.30 -6.01
N ASN A 70 -11.82 18.36 -5.27
CA ASN A 70 -10.77 19.22 -4.73
C ASN A 70 -9.86 18.42 -3.78
N ILE A 71 -8.57 18.42 -4.06
CA ILE A 71 -7.55 17.69 -3.30
C ILE A 71 -7.58 17.97 -1.80
N LYS A 72 -7.85 19.22 -1.39
CA LYS A 72 -7.94 19.60 0.03
C LYS A 72 -9.16 19.00 0.71
N LEU A 73 -10.30 18.96 0.02
CA LEU A 73 -11.51 18.31 0.52
C LEU A 73 -11.28 16.80 0.67
N LEU A 74 -10.62 16.18 -0.31
CA LEU A 74 -10.31 14.76 -0.28
C LEU A 74 -9.30 14.40 0.83
N ALA A 75 -8.28 15.23 1.03
CA ALA A 75 -7.29 15.09 2.12
C ALA A 75 -7.95 15.22 3.51
N ASN A 76 -8.87 16.17 3.68
CA ASN A 76 -9.63 16.29 4.93
C ASN A 76 -10.56 15.07 5.13
N SER A 77 -11.19 14.61 4.06
CA SER A 77 -12.11 13.48 4.07
C SER A 77 -11.42 12.17 4.49
N VAL A 78 -10.21 11.89 4.00
CA VAL A 78 -9.48 10.66 4.34
C VAL A 78 -9.04 10.62 5.81
N LEU A 79 -8.85 11.78 6.44
CA LEU A 79 -8.47 11.88 7.84
C LEU A 79 -9.66 11.88 8.80
N THR A 80 -10.89 12.04 8.30
CA THR A 80 -12.10 12.14 9.12
C THR A 80 -12.34 10.82 9.90
N ASP A 81 -12.83 10.93 11.14
CA ASP A 81 -13.13 9.78 12.04
C ASP A 81 -11.93 8.86 12.35
N LEU A 82 -10.71 9.36 12.16
CA LEU A 82 -9.48 8.72 12.62
C LEU A 82 -9.01 9.34 13.94
N SER A 83 -8.49 8.49 14.83
CA SER A 83 -7.74 8.95 16.00
C SER A 83 -6.45 9.65 15.60
N ASP A 84 -5.87 10.49 16.47
CA ASP A 84 -4.61 11.20 16.17
C ASP A 84 -3.47 10.24 15.79
N GLN A 85 -3.41 9.07 16.42
CA GLN A 85 -2.44 8.03 16.08
C GLN A 85 -2.68 7.47 14.67
N GLU A 86 -3.93 7.19 14.30
CA GLU A 86 -4.29 6.70 12.96
C GLU A 86 -4.05 7.78 11.90
N ARG A 87 -4.37 9.06 12.17
CA ARG A 87 -4.08 10.19 11.27
C ARG A 87 -2.57 10.31 11.02
N ASN A 88 -1.78 10.27 12.09
CA ASN A 88 -0.32 10.37 11.99
C ASN A 88 0.28 9.18 11.22
N ILE A 89 -0.26 7.97 11.37
CA ILE A 89 0.17 6.81 10.60
C ILE A 89 -0.23 6.93 9.12
N LEU A 90 -1.47 7.34 8.86
CA LEU A 90 -2.02 7.40 7.51
C LEU A 90 -1.29 8.44 6.65
N ARG A 91 -0.98 9.62 7.19
CA ARG A 91 -0.30 10.67 6.43
C ARG A 91 1.06 10.24 5.89
N PHE A 92 1.88 9.58 6.71
CA PHE A 92 3.20 9.08 6.30
C PHE A 92 3.08 7.91 5.32
N SER A 93 2.09 7.02 5.53
CA SER A 93 1.82 5.93 4.58
C SER A 93 1.41 6.46 3.21
N LEU A 94 0.58 7.50 3.18
CA LEU A 94 0.11 8.10 1.94
C LEU A 94 1.28 8.69 1.15
N ILE A 95 2.17 9.45 1.79
CA ILE A 95 3.37 9.99 1.11
C ILE A 95 4.25 8.86 0.57
N LYS A 96 4.49 7.82 1.37
CA LYS A 96 5.27 6.66 0.90
C LYS A 96 4.62 6.02 -0.33
N ASP A 97 3.31 5.83 -0.33
CA ASP A 97 2.59 5.20 -1.44
C ASP A 97 2.54 6.10 -2.68
N LEU A 98 2.47 7.41 -2.52
CA LEU A 98 2.60 8.38 -3.61
C LEU A 98 3.98 8.29 -4.26
N LEU A 99 5.05 8.21 -3.46
CA LEU A 99 6.42 8.02 -3.96
C LEU A 99 6.55 6.71 -4.74
N ILE A 100 5.98 5.61 -4.24
CA ILE A 100 5.98 4.32 -4.94
C ILE A 100 5.31 4.42 -6.32
N ILE A 101 4.20 5.15 -6.44
CA ILE A 101 3.53 5.36 -7.74
C ILE A 101 4.38 6.25 -8.63
N LYS A 102 4.87 7.38 -8.10
CA LYS A 102 5.69 8.35 -8.81
C LYS A 102 6.96 7.71 -9.40
N GLU A 103 7.64 6.86 -8.65
CA GLU A 103 8.89 6.22 -9.09
C GLU A 103 8.66 5.01 -10.02
N ALA A 104 7.40 4.60 -10.25
CA ALA A 104 7.09 3.32 -10.89
C ALA A 104 7.52 3.22 -12.37
N ASP A 105 7.53 4.34 -13.09
CA ASP A 105 7.89 4.41 -14.52
C ASP A 105 9.31 4.97 -14.76
N TYR A 106 10.05 5.28 -13.69
CA TYR A 106 11.41 5.82 -13.73
C TYR A 106 11.54 7.17 -14.44
N VAL A 107 10.43 7.90 -14.61
CA VAL A 107 10.40 9.23 -15.21
C VAL A 107 9.84 10.21 -14.20
N GLU A 108 10.56 11.30 -13.95
CA GLU A 108 10.05 12.38 -13.11
C GLU A 108 9.50 13.51 -13.99
N THR A 109 8.25 13.91 -13.74
CA THR A 109 7.65 15.08 -14.39
C THR A 109 7.54 16.25 -13.42
N LYS A 110 7.34 17.45 -13.97
CA LYS A 110 7.14 18.66 -13.17
C LYS A 110 5.80 18.59 -12.44
N GLU A 111 4.79 18.07 -13.10
CA GLU A 111 3.41 17.94 -12.65
C GLU A 111 3.32 16.99 -11.44
N GLU A 112 4.02 15.86 -11.47
CA GLU A 112 4.16 14.96 -10.32
C GLU A 112 4.84 15.62 -9.13
N ASN A 113 5.93 16.36 -9.36
CA ASN A 113 6.66 17.05 -8.31
C ASN A 113 5.76 18.10 -7.64
N GLN A 114 5.00 18.85 -8.43
CA GLN A 114 4.03 19.82 -7.92
C GLN A 114 2.91 19.17 -7.12
N LEU A 115 2.37 18.04 -7.58
CA LEU A 115 1.35 17.29 -6.84
C LEU A 115 1.91 16.75 -5.52
N LEU A 116 3.13 16.20 -5.53
CA LEU A 116 3.80 15.72 -4.32
C LEU A 116 4.05 16.85 -3.33
N ASP A 117 4.52 18.01 -3.80
CA ASP A 117 4.72 19.20 -2.96
C ASP A 117 3.40 19.66 -2.30
N GLU A 118 2.29 19.67 -3.05
CA GLU A 118 0.97 20.00 -2.50
C GLU A 118 0.55 18.97 -1.43
N MET A 119 0.75 17.68 -1.67
CA MET A 119 0.46 16.62 -0.70
C MET A 119 1.33 16.75 0.56
N ILE A 120 2.63 17.01 0.43
CA ILE A 120 3.56 17.22 1.55
C ILE A 120 3.06 18.36 2.45
N ILE A 121 2.61 19.47 1.85
CA ILE A 121 2.05 20.61 2.59
C ILE A 121 0.75 20.22 3.28
N LEU A 122 -0.18 19.58 2.58
CA LEU A 122 -1.49 19.18 3.13
C LEU A 122 -1.38 18.19 4.29
N PHE A 123 -0.38 17.31 4.25
CA PHE A 123 -0.15 16.29 5.26
C PHE A 123 0.90 16.71 6.31
N GLU A 124 1.39 17.94 6.25
CA GLU A 124 2.34 18.53 7.21
C GLU A 124 3.61 17.67 7.39
N ILE A 125 4.21 17.27 6.26
CA ILE A 125 5.39 16.40 6.22
C ILE A 125 6.62 17.28 6.10
N THR A 126 7.56 17.13 7.04
CA THR A 126 8.79 17.94 7.01
C THR A 126 9.78 17.39 5.99
N ARG A 127 10.73 18.23 5.56
CA ARG A 127 11.80 17.80 4.64
C ARG A 127 12.64 16.65 5.20
N GLU A 128 12.93 16.67 6.49
CA GLU A 128 13.67 15.59 7.16
C GLU A 128 12.88 14.28 7.16
N GLN A 129 11.56 14.36 7.36
CA GLN A 129 10.68 13.20 7.31
C GLN A 129 10.56 12.64 5.88
N LEU A 130 10.42 13.50 4.88
CA LEU A 130 10.39 13.12 3.47
C LEU A 130 11.69 12.42 3.06
N GLN A 131 12.84 13.04 3.34
CA GLN A 131 14.15 12.47 3.04
C GLN A 131 14.31 11.09 3.68
N PHE A 132 13.85 10.93 4.93
CA PHE A 132 13.88 9.63 5.58
C PHE A 132 13.02 8.59 4.83
N ILE A 133 11.81 8.95 4.37
CA ILE A 133 10.96 8.03 3.59
C ILE A 133 11.62 7.63 2.27
N GLU A 134 12.15 8.60 1.51
CA GLU A 134 12.85 8.36 0.24
C GLU A 134 14.08 7.48 0.43
N GLU A 135 14.89 7.73 1.47
CA GLU A 135 16.02 6.90 1.81
C GLU A 135 15.58 5.47 2.09
N GLU A 136 14.55 5.28 2.92
CA GLU A 136 14.08 3.94 3.24
C GLU A 136 13.51 3.19 2.02
N LEU A 137 12.80 3.87 1.11
CA LEU A 137 12.34 3.28 -0.16
C LEU A 137 13.48 2.77 -1.03
N LYS A 138 14.54 3.56 -1.21
CA LYS A 138 15.73 3.12 -1.98
C LYS A 138 16.36 1.86 -1.40
N LYS A 139 16.47 1.78 -0.06
CA LYS A 139 17.02 0.59 0.59
C LYS A 139 16.07 -0.63 0.54
N ASP A 140 14.77 -0.44 0.33
CA ASP A 140 13.81 -1.55 0.20
C ASP A 140 13.99 -2.31 -1.12
N GLU A 141 14.32 -1.59 -2.20
CA GLU A 141 14.63 -2.19 -3.49
C GLU A 141 15.85 -3.11 -3.38
N ASP A 142 16.94 -2.62 -2.80
CA ASP A 142 18.18 -3.39 -2.60
C ASP A 142 17.94 -4.68 -1.80
N PHE A 143 17.14 -4.60 -0.74
CA PHE A 143 16.84 -5.72 0.13
C PHE A 143 16.14 -6.89 -0.60
N TYR A 144 15.22 -6.59 -1.51
CA TYR A 144 14.49 -7.63 -2.26
C TYR A 144 15.43 -8.47 -3.13
N HIS A 145 16.52 -7.88 -3.61
CA HIS A 145 17.48 -8.49 -4.51
C HIS A 145 18.55 -9.33 -3.81
N GLU A 146 19.02 -8.90 -2.64
CA GLU A 146 20.16 -9.53 -1.96
C GLU A 146 19.80 -10.82 -1.18
N GLY A 147 18.52 -11.02 -0.82
CA GLY A 147 18.08 -12.22 -0.12
C GLY A 147 18.66 -12.40 1.30
N GLU A 148 19.38 -11.40 1.81
CA GLU A 148 19.81 -11.30 3.21
C GLU A 148 18.65 -10.83 4.09
N GLY A 149 18.61 -11.28 5.34
CA GLY A 149 17.56 -10.89 6.29
C GLY A 149 17.77 -9.49 6.87
N PRO A 150 16.74 -8.90 7.50
CA PRO A 150 16.89 -7.61 8.17
C PRO A 150 17.88 -7.72 9.33
N LYS A 151 19.08 -7.15 9.16
CA LYS A 151 20.09 -7.12 10.24
C LYS A 151 19.54 -6.34 11.43
N ARG A 152 19.59 -6.95 12.63
CA ARG A 152 19.13 -6.34 13.90
C ARG A 152 19.65 -4.91 14.12
N SER A 153 20.90 -4.63 13.74
CA SER A 153 21.53 -3.31 13.85
C SER A 153 20.84 -2.27 12.97
N LEU A 154 20.47 -2.64 11.72
CA LEU A 154 19.75 -1.79 10.79
C LEU A 154 18.34 -1.49 11.29
N VAL A 155 17.65 -2.47 11.88
CA VAL A 155 16.30 -2.26 12.43
C VAL A 155 16.34 -1.28 13.60
N LYS A 156 17.31 -1.42 14.50
CA LYS A 156 17.49 -0.50 15.63
C LYS A 156 17.84 0.91 15.17
N SER A 157 18.71 1.05 14.18
CA SER A 157 19.11 2.37 13.67
C SER A 157 17.95 3.06 12.95
N THR A 158 17.17 2.35 12.12
CA THR A 158 15.95 2.90 11.52
C THR A 158 14.95 3.30 12.60
N LEU A 159 14.67 2.45 13.60
CA LEU A 159 13.73 2.80 14.66
C LEU A 159 14.18 4.05 15.41
N ALA A 160 15.47 4.16 15.74
CA ALA A 160 16.01 5.33 16.43
C ALA A 160 15.84 6.60 15.59
N LYS A 161 16.18 6.53 14.29
CA LYS A 161 16.00 7.66 13.34
C LYS A 161 14.53 8.06 13.21
N ALA A 162 13.65 7.11 12.92
CA ALA A 162 12.21 7.35 12.79
C ALA A 162 11.61 7.98 14.05
N SER A 163 12.00 7.48 15.23
CA SER A 163 11.54 8.02 16.51
C SER A 163 12.05 9.43 16.77
N ALA A 164 13.30 9.73 16.40
CA ALA A 164 13.89 11.05 16.57
C ALA A 164 13.17 12.13 15.75
N ILE A 165 12.69 11.78 14.55
CA ILE A 165 12.02 12.69 13.62
C ILE A 165 10.48 12.59 13.66
N GLY A 166 9.94 11.81 14.61
CA GLY A 166 8.51 11.72 14.87
C GLY A 166 7.71 10.86 13.89
N ILE A 167 8.35 10.01 13.09
CA ILE A 167 7.68 9.05 12.20
C ILE A 167 7.32 7.79 12.98
N PRO A 168 6.03 7.44 13.12
CA PRO A 168 5.63 6.15 13.66
C PRO A 168 6.20 5.07 12.75
N LEU A 169 7.03 4.17 13.31
CA LEU A 169 7.64 3.13 12.50
C LEU A 169 6.57 2.40 11.69
N THR A 170 5.40 2.11 12.29
CA THR A 170 4.22 1.49 11.66
C THR A 170 3.74 2.15 10.37
N ALA A 171 3.96 3.44 10.17
CA ALA A 171 3.54 4.12 8.95
C ALA A 171 4.30 3.64 7.71
N LEU A 172 5.59 3.32 7.87
CA LEU A 172 6.39 2.71 6.80
C LEU A 172 5.86 1.31 6.42
N TYR A 173 5.18 0.63 7.36
CA TYR A 173 4.65 -0.73 7.22
C TYR A 173 3.15 -0.75 6.90
N PHE A 174 2.48 0.40 6.97
CA PHE A 174 1.03 0.50 6.91
C PHE A 174 0.48 0.06 5.55
N SER A 175 1.26 0.30 4.49
CA SER A 175 0.98 -0.10 3.11
C SER A 175 1.88 -1.20 2.54
N GLY A 176 2.85 -1.73 3.30
CA GLY A 176 3.37 -3.09 3.07
C GLY A 176 4.88 -3.32 2.92
N SER A 177 5.71 -2.33 2.60
CA SER A 177 7.15 -2.56 2.41
C SER A 177 8.02 -1.89 3.47
N PHE A 178 8.94 -2.68 4.03
CA PHE A 178 10.17 -2.20 4.67
C PHE A 178 11.20 -3.34 4.66
N ARG A 179 12.48 -3.07 4.35
CA ARG A 179 13.68 -3.93 4.36
C ARG A 179 13.52 -5.31 5.01
N GLY A 180 12.85 -6.26 4.37
CA GLY A 180 12.61 -7.59 4.94
C GLY A 180 11.80 -7.64 6.24
N LEU A 181 11.30 -6.51 6.71
CA LEU A 181 10.33 -6.38 7.79
C LEU A 181 8.93 -6.06 7.27
N GLY A 182 8.72 -5.95 5.96
CA GLY A 182 7.42 -5.97 5.29
C GLY A 182 6.49 -7.12 5.74
N PRO A 183 6.98 -8.28 6.24
CA PRO A 183 6.11 -9.28 6.87
C PRO A 183 5.39 -8.76 8.12
N LEU A 184 5.94 -7.78 8.85
CA LEU A 184 5.36 -7.34 10.11
C LEU A 184 4.12 -6.46 9.94
N GLY A 185 3.94 -5.77 8.81
CA GLY A 185 2.68 -5.08 8.49
C GLY A 185 1.71 -6.00 7.74
N LEU A 186 2.23 -6.78 6.81
CA LEU A 186 1.40 -7.56 5.90
C LEU A 186 0.91 -8.92 6.43
N ILE A 187 1.56 -9.48 7.47
CA ILE A 187 1.06 -10.64 8.20
C ILE A 187 -0.04 -10.23 9.21
N THR A 188 -0.14 -8.95 9.59
CA THR A 188 -1.14 -8.50 10.59
C THR A 188 -2.57 -8.44 10.05
N GLY A 189 -2.73 -8.52 8.72
CA GLY A 189 -4.00 -8.28 8.04
C GLY A 189 -4.81 -9.53 7.61
N ILE A 190 -4.29 -10.73 7.83
CA ILE A 190 -5.01 -11.96 7.47
C ILE A 190 -5.49 -12.65 8.76
N MET A 191 -6.82 -12.70 8.86
CA MET A 191 -7.62 -13.69 9.61
C MET A 191 -8.09 -13.32 11.02
N GLY A 192 -9.27 -12.69 11.05
CA GLY A 192 -10.36 -13.29 11.82
C GLY A 192 -11.03 -14.40 10.99
N ILE A 193 -11.68 -15.32 11.70
CA ILE A 193 -12.49 -16.48 11.25
C ILE A 193 -11.71 -17.81 11.32
N GLY A 194 -12.07 -18.63 12.31
CA GLY A 194 -11.85 -20.09 12.28
C GLY A 194 -11.33 -20.71 13.58
N ARG A 195 -12.22 -21.02 14.53
CA ARG A 195 -11.95 -22.05 15.55
C ARG A 195 -11.68 -23.38 14.83
N LEU A 196 -10.51 -23.99 15.01
CA LEU A 196 -10.35 -25.43 14.83
C LEU A 196 -9.62 -26.02 16.05
N LYS A 197 -10.38 -26.83 16.78
CA LYS A 197 -9.96 -27.74 17.85
C LYS A 197 -8.81 -28.63 17.37
N GLY A 198 -7.90 -28.99 18.29
CA GLY A 198 -7.14 -30.24 18.16
C GLY A 198 -5.65 -30.14 18.46
N ASN A 199 -5.30 -30.32 19.73
CA ASN A 199 -4.14 -31.04 20.27
C ASN A 199 -2.83 -31.21 19.47
N LYS A 200 -1.76 -30.96 20.24
CA LYS A 200 -0.36 -31.46 20.18
C LYS A 200 0.66 -30.64 19.38
N LYS A 201 1.56 -30.05 20.18
CA LYS A 201 2.99 -29.78 19.91
C LYS A 201 3.30 -29.14 18.57
N SER A 202 3.22 -27.81 18.52
CA SER A 202 4.13 -27.08 17.64
C SER A 202 4.48 -25.71 18.24
N TYR A 203 5.76 -25.51 18.50
CA TYR A 203 6.35 -24.20 18.77
C TYR A 203 6.17 -23.23 17.57
N LEU A 204 5.62 -23.68 16.42
CA LEU A 204 5.15 -22.80 15.32
C LEU A 204 3.96 -21.91 15.72
N SER A 205 3.15 -22.31 16.71
CA SER A 205 1.95 -21.57 17.08
C SER A 205 2.25 -20.22 17.74
N GLY A 206 3.31 -20.11 18.57
CA GLY A 206 3.60 -18.89 19.33
C GLY A 206 4.20 -17.73 18.52
N ILE A 207 5.00 -18.03 17.49
CA ILE A 207 5.58 -17.01 16.60
C ILE A 207 4.48 -16.40 15.73
N LEU A 208 3.55 -17.22 15.25
CA LEU A 208 2.37 -16.75 14.53
C LEU A 208 1.42 -15.96 15.45
N PHE A 209 1.21 -16.43 16.68
CA PHE A 209 0.27 -15.86 17.66
C PHE A 209 0.64 -14.47 18.18
N THR A 210 1.94 -14.16 18.29
CA THR A 210 2.41 -12.84 18.76
C THR A 210 2.38 -11.78 17.65
N ILE A 211 2.43 -12.23 16.39
CA ILE A 211 2.35 -11.39 15.18
C ILE A 211 0.88 -11.10 14.81
N LEU A 212 -0.05 -11.98 15.21
CA LEU A 212 -1.49 -11.92 14.92
C LEU A 212 -2.29 -10.90 15.75
N LEU A 213 -1.73 -10.37 16.85
CA LEU A 213 -2.42 -9.39 17.70
C LEU A 213 -1.82 -8.01 17.47
N GLY A 214 -2.56 -7.16 16.76
CA GLY A 214 -2.36 -5.71 16.68
C GLY A 214 -2.40 -5.06 18.07
N PHE A 215 -1.33 -5.26 18.84
CA PHE A 215 -1.06 -4.71 20.15
C PHE A 215 0.41 -4.30 20.18
N GLY A 216 0.67 -3.05 19.79
CA GLY A 216 1.95 -2.39 19.96
C GLY A 216 3.02 -2.85 18.97
N SER A 217 3.30 -1.99 17.98
CA SER A 217 4.54 -1.97 17.21
C SER A 217 5.78 -2.28 18.08
N TYR A 218 5.77 -1.80 19.33
CA TYR A 218 6.79 -2.07 20.34
C TYR A 218 7.10 -3.56 20.59
N TYR A 219 6.09 -4.44 20.67
CA TYR A 219 6.32 -5.86 21.02
C TYR A 219 6.83 -6.68 19.83
N GLY A 220 6.35 -6.41 18.61
CA GLY A 220 6.87 -7.03 17.38
C GLY A 220 8.33 -6.66 17.12
N ILE A 221 8.68 -5.38 17.31
CA ILE A 221 10.06 -4.90 17.17
C ILE A 221 10.96 -5.48 18.27
N LYS A 222 10.48 -5.53 19.51
CA LYS A 222 11.25 -6.11 20.64
C LYS A 222 11.53 -7.59 20.41
N TRP A 223 10.59 -8.35 19.85
CA TRP A 223 10.78 -9.76 19.50
C TRP A 223 11.84 -9.94 18.41
N LEU A 224 11.78 -9.17 17.33
CA LEU A 224 12.73 -9.24 16.23
C LEU A 224 14.14 -8.83 16.67
N ILE A 225 14.24 -7.81 17.51
CA ILE A 225 15.49 -7.46 18.16
C ILE A 225 16.05 -8.68 18.93
N HIS A 226 15.27 -9.64 19.41
CA HIS A 226 15.80 -10.77 20.19
C HIS A 226 15.91 -12.11 19.42
N THR A 227 15.68 -12.16 18.11
CA THR A 227 15.74 -13.41 17.32
C THR A 227 17.16 -13.79 16.85
N LYS A 228 17.46 -15.12 16.81
CA LYS A 228 18.71 -15.71 16.25
C LYS A 228 18.65 -15.84 14.72
N ASP A 229 19.79 -15.69 14.04
CA ASP A 229 20.01 -15.64 12.57
C ASP A 229 19.19 -16.62 11.71
N ARG A 230 19.01 -17.88 12.14
CA ARG A 230 18.20 -18.88 11.37
C ARG A 230 16.72 -18.49 11.16
N ARG A 231 16.19 -17.51 11.90
CA ARG A 231 14.80 -17.05 11.75
C ARG A 231 14.64 -15.93 10.71
N GLU A 232 15.73 -15.26 10.34
CA GLU A 232 15.69 -14.14 9.39
C GLU A 232 15.31 -14.60 7.97
N LEU A 233 15.86 -15.74 7.51
CA LEU A 233 15.52 -16.34 6.22
C LEU A 233 14.03 -16.69 6.09
N ARG A 234 13.38 -17.09 7.19
CA ARG A 234 11.93 -17.38 7.19
C ARG A 234 11.07 -16.12 7.11
N ILE A 235 11.56 -14.99 7.63
CA ILE A 235 10.88 -13.69 7.49
C ILE A 235 10.93 -13.27 6.02
N ILE A 236 12.07 -13.42 5.35
CA ILE A 236 12.22 -13.15 3.91
C ILE A 236 11.30 -14.02 3.06
N SER A 237 11.16 -15.31 3.39
CA SER A 237 10.25 -16.19 2.63
C SER A 237 8.79 -15.72 2.75
N LEU A 238 8.34 -15.41 3.98
CA LEU A 238 6.99 -14.88 4.21
C LEU A 238 6.76 -13.53 3.51
N TYR A 239 7.80 -12.69 3.45
CA TYR A 239 7.76 -11.44 2.69
C TYR A 239 7.50 -11.71 1.20
N LYS A 240 8.30 -12.60 0.60
CA LYS A 240 8.18 -12.96 -0.83
C LYS A 240 6.82 -13.59 -1.12
N ASP A 241 6.33 -14.49 -0.26
CA ASP A 241 5.02 -15.12 -0.40
C ASP A 241 3.89 -14.07 -0.39
N LYS A 242 4.00 -13.09 0.50
CA LYS A 242 3.02 -12.02 0.62
C LYS A 242 3.05 -11.06 -0.56
N MET A 243 4.24 -10.66 -1.02
CA MET A 243 4.39 -9.86 -2.24
C MET A 243 3.78 -10.60 -3.43
N SER A 244 4.00 -11.91 -3.53
CA SER A 244 3.38 -12.76 -4.54
C SER A 244 1.85 -12.77 -4.42
N GLU A 245 1.32 -12.87 -3.19
CA GLU A 245 -0.13 -12.82 -2.94
C GLU A 245 -0.73 -11.49 -3.39
N ILE A 246 -0.13 -10.35 -3.01
CA ILE A 246 -0.61 -9.02 -3.40
C ILE A 246 -0.54 -8.86 -4.92
N HIS A 247 0.58 -9.28 -5.53
CA HIS A 247 0.74 -9.22 -6.97
C HIS A 247 -0.34 -10.03 -7.71
N LYS A 248 -0.61 -11.27 -7.26
CA LYS A 248 -1.69 -12.10 -7.83
C LYS A 248 -3.07 -11.46 -7.65
N LYS A 249 -3.34 -10.85 -6.49
CA LYS A 249 -4.58 -10.12 -6.24
C LYS A 249 -4.71 -8.87 -7.10
N ALA A 250 -3.62 -8.15 -7.33
CA ALA A 250 -3.59 -6.99 -8.21
C ALA A 250 -3.97 -7.39 -9.65
N LEU A 251 -3.39 -8.48 -10.15
CA LEU A 251 -3.74 -9.05 -11.45
C LEU A 251 -5.23 -9.44 -11.51
N TYR A 252 -5.70 -10.18 -10.51
CA TYR A 252 -7.12 -10.56 -10.41
C TYR A 252 -8.05 -9.35 -10.36
N TYR A 253 -7.72 -8.30 -9.61
CA TYR A 253 -8.52 -7.08 -9.55
C TYR A 253 -8.59 -6.39 -10.91
N ALA A 254 -7.45 -6.24 -11.59
CA ALA A 254 -7.42 -5.63 -12.92
C ALA A 254 -8.21 -6.45 -13.95
N GLU A 255 -8.16 -7.78 -13.90
CA GLU A 255 -8.92 -8.67 -14.78
C GLU A 255 -10.44 -8.59 -14.53
N VAL A 256 -10.86 -8.57 -13.26
CA VAL A 256 -12.28 -8.38 -12.90
C VAL A 256 -12.78 -7.01 -13.33
N ASP A 257 -12.00 -5.96 -13.07
CA ASP A 257 -12.39 -4.60 -13.42
C ASP A 257 -12.44 -4.43 -14.95
N LEU A 258 -11.53 -5.06 -15.71
CA LEU A 258 -11.60 -5.13 -17.18
C LEU A 258 -12.88 -5.81 -17.66
N GLN A 259 -13.25 -6.94 -17.08
CA GLN A 259 -14.48 -7.64 -17.47
C GLN A 259 -15.71 -6.77 -17.21
N THR A 260 -15.79 -6.10 -16.06
CA THR A 260 -16.86 -5.15 -15.76
C THR A 260 -16.96 -4.03 -16.80
N ILE A 261 -15.82 -3.55 -17.31
CA ILE A 261 -15.79 -2.52 -18.35
C ILE A 261 -16.24 -3.07 -19.71
N ILE A 262 -15.84 -4.30 -20.06
CA ILE A 262 -16.33 -4.97 -21.28
C ILE A 262 -17.85 -5.11 -21.22
N ASP A 263 -18.39 -5.60 -20.09
CA ASP A 263 -19.84 -5.74 -19.91
C ASP A 263 -20.56 -4.38 -20.01
N ARG A 264 -19.94 -3.29 -19.52
CA ARG A 264 -20.46 -1.92 -19.66
C ARG A 264 -20.43 -1.42 -21.10
N ILE A 265 -19.42 -1.79 -21.90
CA ILE A 265 -19.33 -1.45 -23.32
C ILE A 265 -20.46 -2.12 -24.10
N ASP A 266 -20.70 -3.41 -23.86
CA ASP A 266 -21.74 -4.18 -24.55
C ASP A 266 -23.16 -3.65 -24.29
N GLN A 267 -23.36 -2.96 -23.17
CA GLN A 267 -24.64 -2.36 -22.76
C GLN A 267 -24.76 -0.87 -23.10
N GLN A 268 -23.72 -0.23 -23.64
CA GLN A 268 -23.69 1.22 -23.85
C GLN A 268 -24.02 1.60 -25.29
N GLU A 269 -25.05 2.42 -25.47
CA GLU A 269 -25.47 2.94 -26.79
C GLU A 269 -24.93 4.36 -27.07
N ALA A 270 -24.57 5.12 -26.03
CA ALA A 270 -24.09 6.50 -26.17
C ALA A 270 -22.61 6.57 -26.57
N THR A 271 -22.32 7.19 -27.72
CA THR A 271 -20.97 7.28 -28.32
C THR A 271 -19.92 7.87 -27.38
N ASP A 272 -20.21 9.00 -26.73
CA ASP A 272 -19.22 9.69 -25.88
C ASP A 272 -18.80 8.82 -24.68
N LYS A 273 -19.76 8.11 -24.08
CA LYS A 273 -19.48 7.18 -22.98
C LYS A 273 -18.71 5.95 -23.46
N LEU A 274 -18.95 5.51 -24.70
CA LEU A 274 -18.26 4.38 -25.28
C LEU A 274 -16.77 4.70 -25.52
N ILE A 275 -16.43 5.94 -25.93
CA ILE A 275 -15.04 6.39 -26.07
C ILE A 275 -14.31 6.28 -24.72
N THR A 276 -14.86 6.85 -23.66
CA THR A 276 -14.26 6.76 -22.31
C THR A 276 -14.11 5.31 -21.85
N LEU A 277 -15.11 4.45 -22.10
CA LEU A 277 -15.02 3.03 -21.74
C LEU A 277 -13.93 2.29 -22.53
N GLN A 278 -13.71 2.63 -23.79
CA GLN A 278 -12.61 2.08 -24.60
C GLN A 278 -11.23 2.52 -24.08
N GLU A 279 -11.09 3.78 -23.67
CA GLU A 279 -9.86 4.28 -23.04
C GLU A 279 -9.58 3.54 -21.73
N ILE A 280 -10.61 3.33 -20.91
CA ILE A 280 -10.50 2.53 -19.68
C ILE A 280 -10.04 1.10 -20.01
N LYS A 281 -10.69 0.47 -20.99
CA LYS A 281 -10.37 -0.89 -21.43
C LYS A 281 -8.90 -0.99 -21.84
N GLU A 282 -8.41 -0.07 -22.67
CA GLU A 282 -7.02 -0.06 -23.14
C GLU A 282 -6.03 0.11 -21.98
N ALA A 283 -6.30 1.04 -21.05
CA ALA A 283 -5.46 1.25 -19.88
C ALA A 283 -5.38 -0.02 -19.00
N LEU A 284 -6.50 -0.72 -18.82
CA LEU A 284 -6.56 -1.97 -18.05
C LEU A 284 -5.84 -3.13 -18.77
N GLU A 285 -5.99 -3.26 -20.09
CA GLU A 285 -5.28 -4.27 -20.89
C GLU A 285 -3.76 -4.10 -20.78
N LYS A 286 -3.26 -2.87 -20.93
CA LYS A 286 -1.84 -2.52 -20.73
C LYS A 286 -1.36 -2.82 -19.31
N THR A 287 -2.18 -2.49 -18.31
CA THR A 287 -1.89 -2.76 -16.88
C THR A 287 -1.80 -4.26 -16.59
N ILE A 288 -2.73 -5.06 -17.12
CA ILE A 288 -2.73 -6.52 -17.01
C ILE A 288 -1.50 -7.11 -17.70
N GLY A 289 -1.18 -6.62 -18.90
CA GLY A 289 0.04 -6.98 -19.62
C GLY A 289 1.28 -6.73 -18.76
N THR A 290 1.38 -5.56 -18.14
CA THR A 290 2.48 -5.20 -17.23
C THR A 290 2.52 -6.12 -16.01
N LEU A 291 1.39 -6.37 -15.34
CA LEU A 291 1.35 -7.24 -14.17
C LEU A 291 1.76 -8.67 -14.51
N ARG A 292 1.35 -9.22 -15.64
CA ARG A 292 1.73 -10.59 -16.08
C ARG A 292 3.23 -10.76 -16.34
N HIS A 293 3.91 -9.72 -16.80
CA HIS A 293 5.32 -9.79 -17.21
C HIS A 293 6.30 -9.19 -16.18
N THR A 294 5.79 -8.60 -15.10
CA THR A 294 6.63 -8.05 -14.03
C THR A 294 6.63 -8.97 -12.81
N LYS A 295 7.74 -8.98 -12.08
CA LYS A 295 7.83 -9.73 -10.83
C LYS A 295 7.02 -9.03 -9.72
N PRO A 296 6.64 -9.75 -8.65
CA PRO A 296 6.20 -9.11 -7.42
C PRO A 296 7.22 -8.04 -7.00
N LYS A 297 6.73 -6.84 -6.70
CA LYS A 297 7.53 -5.72 -6.19
C LYS A 297 7.07 -5.40 -4.78
N ALA A 298 8.00 -4.87 -4.00
CA ALA A 298 7.75 -4.21 -2.73
C ALA A 298 6.78 -3.04 -2.93
N ILE A 299 5.82 -2.89 -2.00
CA ILE A 299 4.80 -1.84 -1.94
C ILE A 299 4.54 -1.59 -0.46
#